data_AF-A0A1I5SEE3-F1
#
_entry.id   AF-A0A1I5SEE3-F1
#
_cell.length_a   1.000
_cell.length_b   1.000
_cell.length_c   1.000
_cell.angle_alpha   90.00
_cell.angle_beta   90.00
_cell.angle_gamma   90.00
#
_symmetry.space_group_name_H-M   'P 1'
#
loop_
_entity.id
_entity.type
_entity.pdbx_description
1 polymer ?
#
loop_
_entity_poly.entity_id
_entity_poly.type
_entity_poly.pdbx_seq_one_letter_code
_entity_poly.pdbx_strand_id
1 'polypeptide(L)' 'MGGAYGRELKRILLDHGCRFVRHGKGDHEIWFSPITNLTFTVDAGTRKRFTAEAILKQAGIKVRV' A
#
# COMPACT_ATOMS: atom_id res chain seq x y z
N MET A 1 2.23 -15.93 14.66
CA MET A 1 2.44 -14.47 14.49
C MET A 1 2.02 -14.08 13.08
N GLY A 2 0.73 -13.83 12.86
CA GLY A 2 0.19 -13.62 11.52
C GLY A 2 -0.78 -12.44 11.53
N GLY A 3 -0.54 -11.43 10.70
CA GLY A 3 -1.54 -10.40 10.42
C GLY A 3 -1.07 -8.95 10.30
N ALA A 4 0.23 -8.64 10.18
CA ALA A 4 0.68 -7.23 10.22
C ALA A 4 1.24 -6.66 8.90
N TYR A 5 1.22 -7.38 7.78
CA TYR A 5 1.77 -6.85 6.51
C TYR A 5 1.06 -5.57 6.05
N GLY A 6 -0.25 -5.44 6.29
CA GLY A 6 -0.98 -4.20 5.99
C GLY A 6 -0.49 -2.99 6.80
N ARG A 7 -0.08 -3.17 8.07
CA ARG A 7 0.42 -2.07 8.91
C ARG A 7 1.81 -1.61 8.45
N GLU A 8 2.68 -2.57 8.16
CA GLU A 8 4.04 -2.29 7.68
C GLU A 8 4.01 -1.65 6.28
N LEU A 9 3.18 -2.17 5.38
CA LEU A 9 2.91 -1.60 4.06
C LEU A 9 2.50 -0.13 4.17
N LYS A 10 1.47 0.19 4.99
CA LYS A 10 1.02 1.57 5.19
C LYS A 10 2.13 2.46 5.75
N ARG A 11 2.95 1.94 6.67
CA ARG A 11 4.08 2.69 7.22
C ARG A 11 5.11 3.04 6.14
N ILE A 12 5.49 2.07 5.30
CA ILE A 12 6.41 2.29 4.18
C ILE A 12 5.81 3.29 3.19
N LEU A 13 4.54 3.12 2.82
CA LEU A 13 3.85 4.05 1.92
C LEU A 13 3.90 5.49 2.44
N LEU A 14 3.61 5.71 3.72
CA LEU A 14 3.66 7.03 4.34
C LEU A 14 5.09 7.61 4.40
N ASP A 15 6.09 6.78 4.73
CA ASP A 15 7.50 7.18 4.76
C ASP A 15 7.99 7.67 3.40
N HIS A 16 7.52 7.03 2.33
CA HIS A 16 7.77 7.42 0.94
C HIS A 16 6.86 8.56 0.43
N GLY A 17 6.07 9.20 1.31
CA GLY A 17 5.20 10.34 0.96
C GLY A 17 3.92 9.96 0.21
N CYS A 18 3.59 8.67 0.10
CA CYS A 18 2.30 8.26 -0.43
C CYS A 18 1.19 8.67 0.54
N ARG A 19 0.07 9.13 0.00
CA ARG A 19 -1.06 9.62 0.79
C ARG A 19 -2.32 8.83 0.50
N PHE A 20 -3.07 8.56 1.55
CA PHE A 20 -4.43 8.07 1.43
C PHE A 20 -5.31 9.14 0.77
N VAL A 21 -6.09 8.75 -0.22
CA VAL A 21 -6.97 9.64 -0.98
C VAL A 21 -8.42 9.44 -0.55
N ARG A 22 -8.91 8.19 -0.60
CA ARG A 22 -10.29 7.85 -0.24
C ARG A 22 -10.47 6.35 -0.07
N HIS A 23 -11.56 5.93 0.57
CA HIS A 23 -11.98 4.53 0.55
C HIS A 23 -12.65 4.21 -0.79
N GLY A 24 -12.31 3.05 -1.34
CA GLY A 24 -13.00 2.42 -2.46
C GLY A 24 -14.25 1.67 -1.98
N LYS A 25 -14.70 0.69 -2.78
CA LYS A 25 -15.82 -0.19 -2.41
C LYS A 25 -15.35 -1.20 -1.35
N GLY A 26 -15.99 -1.28 -0.19
CA GLY A 26 -15.61 -2.22 0.88
C GLY A 26 -14.28 -1.83 1.56
N ASP A 27 -13.42 -2.81 1.85
CA ASP A 27 -12.13 -2.65 2.55
C ASP A 27 -10.97 -2.17 1.66
N HIS A 28 -11.27 -1.76 0.43
CA HIS A 28 -10.29 -1.21 -0.49
C HIS A 28 -10.03 0.27 -0.17
N GLU A 29 -8.77 0.66 -0.07
CA GLU A 29 -8.32 2.03 0.12
C GLU A 29 -7.63 2.52 -1.15
N ILE A 30 -7.88 3.75 -1.58
CA ILE A 30 -7.19 4.37 -2.71
C ILE A 30 -6.10 5.29 -2.16
N TRP A 31 -4.88 5.05 -2.61
CA TRP A 31 -3.68 5.79 -2.25
C TRP A 31 -3.09 6.46 -3.48
N PHE A 32 -2.35 7.55 -3.27
CA PHE A 32 -1.63 8.27 -4.30
C PHE A 32 -0.14 8.21 -4.00
N SER A 33 0.65 7.82 -5.01
CA SER A 33 2.11 7.87 -4.95
C SER A 33 2.62 9.15 -5.62
N PRO A 34 3.35 10.02 -4.91
CA PRO A 34 4.05 11.14 -5.55
C PRO A 34 5.25 10.68 -6.39
N ILE A 35 5.74 9.45 -6.18
CA ILE A 35 6.92 8.92 -6.89
C ILE A 35 6.56 8.56 -8.33
N THR A 36 5.44 7.86 -8.52
CA THR A 36 4.95 7.48 -9.85
C THR A 36 3.90 8.45 -10.39
N ASN A 37 3.42 9.38 -9.55
CA ASN A 37 2.29 10.27 -9.83
C ASN A 37 1.01 9.51 -10.21
N LEU A 38 0.84 8.31 -9.65
CA LEU A 38 -0.30 7.42 -9.91
C LEU A 38 -1.08 7.13 -8.64
N THR A 39 -2.38 6.92 -8.80
CA THR A 39 -3.24 6.35 -7.76
C THR A 39 -3.27 4.83 -7.87
N PHE A 40 -3.29 4.16 -6.73
CA PHE A 40 -3.33 2.70 -6.63
C PHE A 40 -4.23 2.28 -5.48
N THR A 41 -4.70 1.03 -5.53
CA THR A 41 -5.61 0.48 -4.52
C THR A 41 -4.83 -0.39 -3.54
N VAL A 42 -5.01 -0.14 -2.26
CA VAL A 42 -4.46 -0.91 -1.14
C VAL A 42 -5.60 -1.67 -0.49
N ASP A 43 -5.46 -2.98 -0.35
CA ASP A 43 -6.42 -3.78 0.42
C ASP A 43 -6.01 -3.76 1.90
N ALA A 44 -6.81 -3.13 2.75
CA ALA A 44 -6.51 -2.97 4.17
C ALA A 44 -6.45 -4.31 4.92
N GLY A 45 -7.11 -5.35 4.37
CA GLY A 45 -7.11 -6.72 4.86
C GLY A 45 -5.94 -7.57 4.36
N THR A 46 -4.94 -6.97 3.69
CA THR A 46 -3.79 -7.70 3.12
C THR A 46 -3.01 -8.42 4.21
N ARG A 47 -3.19 -9.75 4.29
CA ARG A 47 -2.38 -10.66 5.11
C ARG A 47 -1.28 -11.37 4.32
N LYS A 48 -1.19 -11.10 3.00
CA LYS A 48 -0.28 -11.77 2.08
C LYS A 48 0.88 -10.85 1.69
N ARG A 49 2.10 -11.30 1.93
CA ARG A 49 3.34 -10.62 1.53
C ARG A 49 3.37 -10.23 0.06
N PHE A 50 3.03 -11.17 -0.83
CA PHE A 50 3.05 -10.93 -2.29
C PHE A 50 2.15 -9.76 -2.73
N THR A 51 0.99 -9.61 -2.09
CA THR A 51 0.08 -8.49 -2.36
C THR A 51 0.68 -7.17 -1.89
N ALA A 52 1.32 -7.14 -0.72
CA ALA A 52 2.02 -5.96 -0.22
C ALA A 52 3.20 -5.56 -1.12
N GLU A 53 4.02 -6.53 -1.55
CA GLU A 53 5.13 -6.29 -2.49
C GLU A 53 4.63 -5.78 -3.85
N ALA A 54 3.52 -6.32 -4.36
CA ALA A 54 2.90 -5.83 -5.60
C ALA A 54 2.45 -4.36 -5.48
N ILE A 55 1.83 -3.99 -4.36
CA ILE A 55 1.41 -2.61 -4.07
C ILE A 55 2.62 -1.67 -4.00
N LEU A 56 3.69 -2.06 -3.30
CA LEU A 56 4.92 -1.26 -3.25
C LEU A 56 5.51 -1.05 -4.64
N LYS A 57 5.52 -2.10 -5.48
CA LYS A 57 5.97 -2.00 -6.86
C LYS A 57 5.11 -1.04 -7.67
N GLN A 58 3.79 -1.04 -7.49
CA GLN A 58 2.87 -0.07 -8.13
C GLN A 58 3.09 1.36 -7.64
N ALA A 59 3.41 1.55 -6.35
CA ALA A 59 3.77 2.84 -5.79
C ALA A 59 5.17 3.33 -6.25
N GLY A 60 5.95 2.51 -6.95
CA GLY A 60 7.32 2.82 -7.37
C GLY A 60 8.38 2.58 -6.29
N ILE A 61 8.02 1.89 -5.20
CA ILE A 61 8.88 1.64 -4.06
C ILE A 61 9.52 0.26 -4.20
N LYS A 62 10.86 0.21 -4.23
CA LYS A 62 11.63 -1.04 -4.32
C LYS A 62 12.08 -1.52 -2.93
N VAL A 63 11.12 -1.68 -2.03
CA VAL A 63 11.34 -2.22 -0.66
C VAL A 63 10.70 -3.59 -0.57
N ARG A 64 11.32 -4.53 0.16
CA ARG A 64 10.78 -5.86 0.47
C ARG A 64 10.22 -5.87 1.89
N VAL A 65 9.06 -6.49 2.07
CA VAL A 65 8.35 -6.68 3.36
C VAL A 65 8.09 -8.17 3.60
#